data_AF-A0A7Y6WW13-F1
#
_entry.id   AF-A0A7Y6WW13-F1
#
_cell.length_a   1.000
_cell.length_b   1.000
_cell.length_c   1.000
_cell.angle_alpha   90.00
_cell.angle_beta   90.00
_cell.angle_gamma   90.00
#
_symmetry.space_group_name_H-M   'P 1'
#
loop_
_entity.id
_entity.type
_entity.pdbx_description
1 polymer ?
#
loop_
_entity_poly.entity_id
_entity_poly.type
_entity_poly.pdbx_seq_one_letter_code
_entity_poly.pdbx_strand_id
1 'polypeptide(L)'
;MSQPRAHALLMASLCGVLILAGCDARTAEAPQAQEVDEQAAGLSDTMTQCGYECPPRGWHTRGWSCAPECGGTCGPWGNQVTCGVNTGTFTMCGYTCPNDFQPIGSSCKPECGPFCLAPYYSNATTCAPICDSREGTHGDMEADFRYYDAYANYEGWCTSLPTDVCVDGSYYYSRLLAGFFCHTVGSNGSCGDPDAIWEVNCRSRIDCVYDCEGACVKTDC
;
A
#
# COMPACT_ATOMS: atom_id res chain seq x y z
N MET A 1 18.69 -52.77 31.38
CA MET A 1 20.12 -52.87 31.02
C MET A 1 20.26 -52.77 29.50
N SER A 2 20.52 -51.58 29.00
CA SER A 2 21.03 -51.31 27.64
C SER A 2 21.53 -49.86 27.63
N GLN A 3 22.81 -49.71 27.31
CA GLN A 3 23.55 -48.48 27.08
C GLN A 3 24.39 -48.76 25.82
N PRO A 4 25.00 -47.77 25.15
CA PRO A 4 24.43 -46.71 24.34
C PRO A 4 24.93 -46.80 22.86
N ARG A 5 24.49 -45.92 21.97
CA ARG A 5 25.24 -45.61 20.74
C ARG A 5 25.40 -44.10 20.59
N ALA A 6 26.62 -43.66 20.86
CA ALA A 6 27.15 -42.34 20.52
C ALA A 6 27.31 -42.22 19.00
N HIS A 7 26.84 -41.12 18.43
CA HIS A 7 27.27 -40.68 17.10
C HIS A 7 28.21 -39.49 17.29
N ALA A 8 29.47 -39.71 16.92
CA ALA A 8 30.49 -38.71 16.75
C ALA A 8 30.22 -37.94 15.45
N LEU A 9 30.21 -36.60 15.53
CA LEU A 9 30.21 -35.73 14.36
C LEU A 9 31.61 -35.13 14.21
N LEU A 10 32.25 -35.50 13.10
CA LEU A 10 33.59 -35.08 12.70
C LEU A 10 33.65 -33.56 12.45
N MET A 11 34.63 -32.93 13.09
CA MET A 11 35.23 -31.67 12.66
C MET A 11 36.04 -31.89 11.39
N ALA A 12 35.62 -31.32 10.27
CA ALA A 12 36.46 -31.21 9.07
C ALA A 12 36.97 -29.77 8.95
N SER A 13 38.18 -29.58 9.46
CA SER A 13 39.08 -28.46 9.15
C SER A 13 39.58 -28.61 7.72
N LEU A 14 39.41 -27.58 6.89
CA LEU A 14 40.14 -27.45 5.63
C LEU A 14 40.79 -26.07 5.56
N CYS A 15 42.11 -26.10 5.70
CA CYS A 15 43.03 -25.01 5.41
C CYS A 15 43.05 -24.69 3.91
N GLY A 16 43.06 -23.39 3.62
CA GLY A 16 44.04 -22.73 2.78
C GLY A 16 44.40 -23.34 1.42
N VAL A 17 43.96 -22.67 0.35
CA VAL A 17 44.75 -22.57 -0.88
C VAL A 17 44.82 -21.08 -1.25
N LEU A 18 46.01 -20.50 -1.04
CA LEU A 18 46.40 -19.19 -1.53
C LEU A 18 46.83 -19.37 -3.00
N ILE A 19 46.02 -18.92 -3.97
CA ILE A 19 46.44 -18.84 -5.37
C ILE A 19 46.79 -17.38 -5.66
N LEU A 20 48.09 -17.10 -5.72
CA LEU A 20 48.67 -15.93 -6.37
C LEU A 20 48.68 -16.19 -7.88
N ALA A 21 47.68 -15.67 -8.59
CA ALA A 21 47.70 -15.54 -10.05
C ALA A 21 47.52 -14.06 -10.39
N GLY A 22 48.54 -13.49 -11.02
CA GLY A 22 48.52 -12.11 -11.51
C GLY A 22 47.46 -11.95 -12.60
N CYS A 23 46.64 -10.92 -12.45
CA CYS A 23 45.76 -10.42 -13.50
C CYS A 23 46.30 -9.06 -13.94
N ASP A 24 46.74 -9.01 -15.20
CA ASP A 24 46.95 -7.80 -15.98
C ASP A 24 45.78 -6.82 -15.77
N ALA A 25 46.11 -5.61 -15.32
CA ALA A 25 45.20 -4.47 -15.31
C ALA A 25 44.96 -4.03 -16.76
N ARG A 26 44.05 -4.73 -17.46
CA ARG A 26 43.37 -4.17 -18.63
C ARG A 26 42.15 -3.43 -18.13
N THR A 27 42.24 -2.10 -18.16
CA THR A 27 41.14 -1.16 -18.02
C THR A 27 40.03 -1.54 -19.00
N ALA A 28 39.05 -2.30 -18.53
CA ALA A 28 37.80 -2.48 -19.25
C ALA A 28 37.01 -1.19 -19.06
N GLU A 29 37.02 -0.35 -20.09
CA GLU A 29 36.09 0.79 -20.19
C GLU A 29 34.68 0.25 -19.95
N ALA A 30 34.04 0.76 -18.89
CA ALA A 30 32.65 0.45 -18.59
C ALA A 30 31.81 0.82 -19.82
N PRO A 31 30.90 -0.05 -20.27
CA PRO A 31 29.97 0.32 -21.33
C PRO A 31 29.22 1.57 -20.88
N GLN A 32 29.32 2.64 -21.67
CA GLN A 32 28.52 3.84 -21.44
C GLN A 32 27.06 3.41 -21.43
N ALA A 33 26.40 3.63 -20.30
CA ALA A 33 24.95 3.51 -20.20
C ALA A 33 24.37 4.41 -21.29
N GLN A 34 23.82 3.80 -22.34
CA GLN A 34 22.96 4.53 -23.26
C GLN A 34 21.84 5.09 -22.41
N GLU A 35 21.79 6.42 -22.32
CA GLU A 35 20.59 7.14 -21.93
C GLU A 35 19.51 6.70 -22.92
N VAL A 36 18.70 5.73 -22.49
CA VAL A 36 17.44 5.44 -23.14
C VAL A 36 16.61 6.68 -22.87
N ASP A 37 16.56 7.54 -23.88
CA ASP A 37 15.72 8.72 -23.94
C ASP A 37 14.28 8.23 -23.72
N GLU A 38 13.84 8.28 -22.47
CA GLU A 38 12.47 8.02 -22.06
C GLU A 38 11.65 9.20 -22.60
N GLN A 39 11.37 9.13 -23.91
CA GLN A 39 10.22 9.79 -24.50
C GLN A 39 8.97 9.11 -23.92
N ALA A 40 8.73 9.35 -22.64
CA ALA A 40 7.40 9.47 -22.11
C ALA A 40 6.73 10.53 -22.97
N ALA A 41 6.05 10.09 -24.02
CA ALA A 41 5.02 10.88 -24.67
C ALA A 41 4.06 11.24 -23.54
N GLY A 42 4.28 12.42 -22.95
CA GLY A 42 3.41 12.97 -21.92
C GLY A 42 2.03 13.03 -22.53
N LEU A 43 1.19 12.05 -22.22
CA LEU A 43 -0.22 12.14 -22.53
C LEU A 43 -0.67 13.44 -21.87
N SER A 44 -1.09 14.39 -22.69
CA SER A 44 -1.65 15.62 -22.15
C SER A 44 -2.86 15.22 -21.32
N ASP A 45 -2.78 15.39 -19.99
CA ASP A 45 -3.85 15.12 -19.03
C ASP A 45 -5.09 16.01 -19.24
N THR A 46 -5.05 16.84 -20.28
CA THR A 46 -6.12 17.74 -20.69
C THR A 46 -6.26 17.73 -22.21
N MET A 47 -7.51 17.71 -22.69
CA MET A 47 -7.88 17.81 -24.09
C MET A 47 -8.98 18.85 -24.25
N THR A 48 -8.95 19.60 -25.36
CA THR A 48 -10.02 20.53 -25.71
C THR A 48 -10.65 20.11 -27.03
N GLN A 49 -11.98 20.07 -27.10
CA GLN A 49 -12.71 19.70 -28.31
C GLN A 49 -13.97 20.54 -28.49
N CYS A 50 -14.41 20.69 -29.73
CA CYS A 50 -15.68 21.34 -30.04
C CYS A 50 -16.84 20.46 -29.58
N GLY A 51 -17.87 21.08 -29.00
CA GLY A 51 -19.01 20.39 -28.40
C GLY A 51 -19.15 20.65 -26.89
N TYR A 52 -20.00 19.85 -26.25
CA TYR A 52 -20.40 20.05 -24.85
C TYR A 52 -20.00 18.91 -23.92
N GLU A 53 -19.54 17.79 -24.48
CA GLU A 53 -19.28 16.55 -23.75
C GLU A 53 -17.87 16.04 -24.01
N CYS A 54 -17.26 15.49 -22.97
CA CYS A 54 -16.00 14.76 -23.08
C CYS A 54 -16.24 13.32 -23.52
N PRO A 55 -15.21 12.61 -24.00
CA PRO A 55 -15.34 11.18 -24.29
C PRO A 55 -15.88 10.41 -23.08
N PRO A 56 -16.79 9.44 -23.28
CA PRO A 56 -17.57 8.86 -22.18
C PRO A 56 -16.77 7.96 -21.23
N ARG A 57 -15.55 7.55 -21.58
CA ARG A 57 -14.71 6.65 -20.77
C ARG A 57 -13.35 7.26 -20.53
N GLY A 58 -12.96 7.39 -19.27
CA GLY A 58 -11.65 7.88 -18.86
C GLY A 58 -11.50 9.41 -18.88
N TRP A 59 -12.55 10.16 -19.20
CA TRP A 59 -12.51 11.63 -19.22
C TRP A 59 -13.66 12.24 -18.41
N HIS A 60 -13.45 13.46 -17.95
CA HIS A 60 -14.44 14.30 -17.28
C HIS A 60 -14.36 15.74 -17.79
N THR A 61 -15.47 16.47 -17.68
CA THR A 61 -15.52 17.88 -18.05
C THR A 61 -14.87 18.76 -16.98
N ARG A 62 -13.89 19.58 -17.38
CA ARG A 62 -13.24 20.59 -16.53
C ARG A 62 -13.81 21.99 -16.71
N GLY A 63 -14.45 22.24 -17.84
CA GLY A 63 -15.09 23.51 -18.12
C GLY A 63 -15.52 23.65 -19.57
N TRP A 64 -16.18 24.76 -19.86
CA TRP A 64 -16.58 25.11 -21.21
C TRP A 64 -16.11 26.51 -21.60
N SER A 65 -15.80 26.67 -22.88
CA SER A 65 -15.28 27.90 -23.47
C SER A 65 -15.96 28.21 -24.79
N CYS A 66 -15.81 29.46 -25.22
CA CYS A 66 -16.24 29.91 -26.53
C CYS A 66 -15.04 29.95 -27.47
N ALA A 67 -15.09 29.21 -28.56
CA ALA A 67 -14.03 29.10 -29.55
C ALA A 67 -14.59 29.34 -30.96
N PRO A 68 -14.13 30.39 -31.67
CA PRO A 68 -14.61 30.70 -33.02
C PRO A 68 -14.43 29.55 -34.02
N GLU A 69 -13.35 28.78 -33.87
CA GLU A 69 -13.02 27.63 -34.71
C GLU A 69 -14.01 26.47 -34.61
N CYS A 70 -14.78 26.39 -33.52
CA CYS A 70 -15.80 25.36 -33.33
C CYS A 70 -17.11 25.65 -34.09
N GLY A 71 -17.21 26.83 -34.70
CA GLY A 71 -18.40 27.27 -35.42
C GLY A 71 -19.62 27.47 -34.50
N GLY A 72 -20.68 28.05 -35.07
CA GLY A 72 -21.92 28.34 -34.33
C GLY A 72 -21.84 29.55 -33.40
N THR A 73 -22.96 29.86 -32.76
CA THR A 73 -23.06 30.90 -31.73
C THR A 73 -22.66 30.32 -30.37
N CYS A 74 -21.83 31.04 -29.62
CA CYS A 74 -21.54 30.67 -28.24
C CYS A 74 -22.76 30.89 -27.36
N GLY A 75 -23.34 29.78 -26.90
CA GLY A 75 -24.37 29.79 -25.88
C GLY A 75 -23.80 30.14 -24.50
N PRO A 76 -24.64 30.16 -23.45
CA PRO A 76 -24.22 30.41 -22.07
C PRO A 76 -23.20 29.40 -21.54
N TRP A 77 -23.05 28.25 -22.21
CA TRP A 77 -22.12 27.18 -21.88
C TRP A 77 -20.99 27.04 -22.91
N GLY A 78 -20.74 28.05 -23.75
CA GLY A 78 -19.73 27.97 -24.80
C GLY A 78 -20.12 27.07 -25.97
N ASN A 79 -19.15 26.71 -26.81
CA ASN A 79 -19.28 25.75 -27.93
C ASN A 79 -18.06 24.79 -27.98
N GLN A 80 -17.22 24.84 -26.95
CA GLN A 80 -16.01 24.07 -26.78
C GLN A 80 -15.95 23.55 -25.34
N VAL A 81 -15.52 22.31 -25.16
CA VAL A 81 -15.37 21.66 -23.86
C VAL A 81 -13.90 21.35 -23.60
N THR A 82 -13.46 21.59 -22.36
CA THR A 82 -12.15 21.18 -21.87
C THR A 82 -12.33 19.96 -20.97
N CYS A 83 -11.60 18.90 -21.29
CA CYS A 83 -11.68 17.58 -20.69
C CYS A 83 -10.40 17.25 -19.93
N GLY A 84 -10.52 16.63 -18.77
CA GLY A 84 -9.41 16.05 -18.01
C GLY A 84 -9.51 14.53 -18.00
N VAL A 85 -8.39 13.84 -17.82
CA VAL A 85 -8.38 12.39 -17.60
C VAL A 85 -8.86 12.04 -16.20
N ASN A 86 -9.57 10.91 -16.05
CA ASN A 86 -10.05 10.43 -14.75
C ASN A 86 -8.91 9.73 -14.00
N THR A 87 -8.12 10.48 -13.25
CA THR A 87 -6.99 9.96 -12.46
C THR A 87 -7.00 10.51 -11.05
N GLY A 88 -6.87 9.64 -10.04
CA GLY A 88 -6.85 10.04 -8.64
C GLY A 88 -8.09 10.87 -8.25
N THR A 89 -7.90 11.83 -7.34
CA THR A 89 -8.94 12.78 -6.98
C THR A 89 -9.00 13.92 -8.00
N PHE A 90 -10.17 14.19 -8.56
CA PHE A 90 -10.38 15.30 -9.50
C PHE A 90 -11.68 16.03 -9.24
N THR A 91 -11.78 17.26 -9.76
CA THR A 91 -13.02 18.03 -9.76
C THR A 91 -13.55 18.14 -11.17
N MET A 92 -14.80 17.76 -11.37
CA MET A 92 -15.48 17.88 -12.66
C MET A 92 -16.68 18.81 -12.59
N CYS A 93 -16.99 19.45 -13.71
CA CYS A 93 -18.23 20.18 -13.89
C CYS A 93 -19.41 19.21 -13.99
N GLY A 94 -20.45 19.48 -13.23
CA GLY A 94 -21.60 18.58 -13.06
C GLY A 94 -21.84 18.22 -11.59
N TYR A 95 -22.75 17.26 -11.39
CA TYR A 95 -23.27 16.87 -10.08
C TYR A 95 -23.04 15.39 -9.74
N THR A 96 -22.44 14.64 -10.66
CA THR A 96 -22.31 13.17 -10.58
C THR A 96 -20.91 12.76 -11.02
N CYS A 97 -20.32 11.81 -10.30
CA CYS A 97 -19.05 11.21 -10.67
C CYS A 97 -19.23 10.07 -11.70
N PRO A 98 -18.21 9.74 -12.50
CA PRO A 98 -18.19 8.55 -13.35
C PRO A 98 -18.30 7.26 -12.52
N ASN A 99 -18.65 6.12 -13.14
CA ASN A 99 -18.97 4.87 -12.45
C ASN A 99 -17.89 4.35 -11.48
N ASP A 100 -16.61 4.59 -11.76
CA ASP A 100 -15.49 4.13 -10.93
C ASP A 100 -15.09 5.17 -9.86
N PHE A 101 -15.93 6.19 -9.65
CA PHE A 101 -15.65 7.31 -8.76
C PHE A 101 -16.87 7.66 -7.91
N GLN A 102 -16.63 8.09 -6.68
CA GLN A 102 -17.64 8.55 -5.73
C GLN A 102 -17.51 10.05 -5.45
N PRO A 103 -18.63 10.76 -5.21
CA PRO A 103 -18.60 12.17 -4.85
C PRO A 103 -18.11 12.34 -3.41
N ILE A 104 -17.04 13.11 -3.22
CA ILE A 104 -16.49 13.45 -1.90
C ILE A 104 -16.66 14.93 -1.54
N GLY A 105 -17.19 15.73 -2.46
CA GLY A 105 -17.46 17.14 -2.21
C GLY A 105 -18.13 17.83 -3.39
N SER A 106 -18.64 19.03 -3.14
CA SER A 106 -19.26 19.89 -4.15
C SER A 106 -18.73 21.31 -4.00
N SER A 107 -18.47 21.99 -5.11
CA SER A 107 -17.98 23.37 -5.10
C SER A 107 -18.59 24.20 -6.22
N CYS A 108 -18.46 25.52 -6.12
CA CYS A 108 -18.71 26.44 -7.21
C CYS A 108 -17.39 26.72 -7.94
N LYS A 109 -17.40 26.55 -9.26
CA LYS A 109 -16.27 26.78 -10.17
C LYS A 109 -16.72 27.65 -11.34
N PRO A 110 -16.16 28.86 -11.53
CA PRO A 110 -16.53 29.74 -12.65
C PRO A 110 -16.36 29.08 -14.03
N GLU A 111 -15.36 28.21 -14.18
CA GLU A 111 -15.07 27.44 -15.39
C GLU A 111 -16.19 26.44 -15.76
N CYS A 112 -17.01 26.05 -14.79
CA CYS A 112 -18.16 25.17 -14.98
C CYS A 112 -19.44 25.93 -15.36
N GLY A 113 -19.35 27.23 -15.65
CA GLY A 113 -20.44 28.04 -16.14
C GLY A 113 -20.94 29.08 -15.13
N PRO A 114 -21.86 29.96 -15.54
CA PRO A 114 -22.25 31.15 -14.78
C PRO A 114 -23.16 30.86 -13.57
N PHE A 115 -23.62 29.61 -13.41
CA PHE A 115 -24.62 29.23 -12.42
C PHE A 115 -23.96 28.80 -11.11
N CYS A 116 -23.64 29.79 -10.27
CA CYS A 116 -23.35 29.61 -8.85
C CYS A 116 -24.19 30.56 -7.98
N LEU A 117 -25.45 30.71 -8.37
CA LEU A 117 -26.41 31.54 -7.65
C LEU A 117 -27.48 30.64 -7.03
N ALA A 118 -28.04 31.09 -5.91
CA ALA A 118 -29.10 30.38 -5.20
C ALA A 118 -30.23 29.93 -6.16
N PRO A 119 -30.76 28.71 -6.02
CA PRO A 119 -30.54 27.77 -4.92
C PRO A 119 -29.37 26.79 -5.12
N TYR A 120 -28.71 26.81 -6.29
CA TYR A 120 -27.65 25.85 -6.64
C TYR A 120 -26.28 26.47 -6.31
N TYR A 121 -25.79 26.19 -5.11
CA TYR A 121 -24.52 26.72 -4.59
C TYR A 121 -23.28 25.96 -5.10
N SER A 122 -23.47 25.03 -6.04
CA SER A 122 -22.41 24.19 -6.60
C SER A 122 -22.72 23.89 -8.06
N ASN A 123 -21.70 23.88 -8.91
CA ASN A 123 -21.77 23.44 -10.30
C ASN A 123 -20.62 22.47 -10.65
N ALA A 124 -19.88 22.04 -9.62
CA ALA A 124 -18.79 21.10 -9.74
C ALA A 124 -18.82 20.09 -8.58
N THR A 125 -18.41 18.87 -8.88
CA THR A 125 -18.29 17.76 -7.93
C THR A 125 -16.84 17.31 -7.88
N THR A 126 -16.33 17.13 -6.67
CA THR A 126 -15.05 16.46 -6.44
C THR A 126 -15.29 14.97 -6.34
N CYS A 127 -14.59 14.22 -7.17
CA CYS A 127 -14.68 12.80 -7.34
C CYS A 127 -13.38 12.14 -6.88
N ALA A 128 -13.50 11.05 -6.15
CA ALA A 128 -12.38 10.17 -5.79
C ALA A 128 -12.68 8.75 -6.28
N PRO A 129 -11.67 7.94 -6.61
CA PRO A 129 -11.89 6.57 -7.03
C PRO A 129 -12.75 5.82 -6.00
N ILE A 130 -13.71 5.03 -6.47
CA ILE A 130 -14.33 4.00 -5.63
C ILE A 130 -13.24 2.96 -5.45
N CYS A 131 -12.72 2.85 -4.25
CA CYS A 131 -11.80 1.79 -3.91
C CYS A 131 -12.47 0.89 -2.88
N ASP A 132 -12.63 -0.37 -3.26
CA ASP A 132 -13.01 -1.44 -2.36
C ASP A 132 -11.73 -1.92 -1.69
N SER A 133 -11.57 -1.61 -0.40
CA SER A 133 -10.42 -2.07 0.39
C SER A 133 -10.38 -3.59 0.57
N ARG A 134 -11.36 -4.34 0.07
CA ARG A 134 -11.33 -5.81 0.01
C ARG A 134 -10.78 -6.35 -1.31
N GLU A 135 -10.75 -5.52 -2.35
CA GLU A 135 -10.20 -5.89 -3.68
C GLU A 135 -8.77 -5.34 -3.89
N GLY A 136 -8.20 -4.66 -2.88
CA GLY A 136 -6.86 -4.09 -2.94
C GLY A 136 -5.74 -5.13 -3.04
N THR A 137 -4.51 -4.63 -3.20
CA THR A 137 -3.33 -5.49 -3.18
C THR A 137 -3.10 -5.99 -1.75
N HIS A 138 -2.90 -7.30 -1.58
CA HIS A 138 -2.51 -7.86 -0.28
C HIS A 138 -1.08 -7.47 0.06
N GLY A 139 -0.86 -7.15 1.32
CA GLY A 139 0.45 -6.84 1.88
C GLY A 139 0.63 -7.51 3.23
N ASP A 140 1.73 -7.15 3.90
CA ASP A 140 1.97 -7.55 5.27
C ASP A 140 2.29 -6.34 6.13
N MET A 141 1.76 -6.33 7.34
CA MET A 141 2.17 -5.38 8.39
C MET A 141 2.69 -6.11 9.62
N GLU A 142 3.59 -5.44 10.33
CA GLU A 142 4.05 -5.89 11.63
C GLU A 142 3.07 -5.41 12.72
N ALA A 143 2.73 -6.31 13.64
CA ALA A 143 1.95 -6.01 14.82
C ALA A 143 2.56 -6.68 16.05
N ASP A 144 2.72 -5.92 17.14
CA ASP A 144 3.22 -6.42 18.41
C ASP A 144 2.05 -6.85 19.30
N PHE A 145 2.12 -8.06 19.87
CA PHE A 145 1.12 -8.60 20.78
C PHE A 145 1.76 -8.91 22.12
N ARG A 146 1.09 -8.50 23.19
CA ARG A 146 1.54 -8.72 24.57
C ARG A 146 0.58 -9.65 25.29
N TYR A 147 1.10 -10.64 25.98
CA TYR A 147 0.32 -11.49 26.87
C TYR A 147 1.16 -11.92 28.08
N TYR A 148 0.49 -12.48 29.09
CA TYR A 148 1.12 -13.01 30.28
C TYR A 148 1.06 -14.53 30.26
N ASP A 149 2.18 -15.18 30.54
CA ASP A 149 2.24 -16.64 30.59
C ASP A 149 3.30 -17.12 31.60
N ALA A 150 3.16 -18.37 32.03
CA ALA A 150 4.07 -19.00 32.97
C ALA A 150 5.41 -19.33 32.31
N TYR A 151 6.51 -19.26 33.06
CA TYR A 151 7.84 -19.64 32.58
C TYR A 151 7.92 -21.08 32.10
N ALA A 152 7.10 -21.99 32.67
CA ALA A 152 6.99 -23.37 32.21
C ALA A 152 6.69 -23.50 30.69
N ASN A 153 6.08 -22.47 30.09
CA ASN A 153 5.68 -22.44 28.69
C ASN A 153 6.66 -21.66 27.78
N TYR A 154 7.87 -21.33 28.25
CA TYR A 154 8.79 -20.45 27.52
C TYR A 154 9.16 -20.92 26.11
N GLU A 155 9.20 -22.23 25.87
CA GLU A 155 9.46 -22.80 24.53
C GLU A 155 8.28 -22.61 23.56
N GLY A 156 7.07 -22.44 24.11
CA GLY A 156 5.84 -22.16 23.37
C GLY A 156 5.60 -20.68 23.12
N TRP A 157 6.41 -19.79 23.70
CA TRP A 157 6.22 -18.36 23.53
C TRP A 157 6.46 -17.93 22.10
N CYS A 158 5.49 -17.21 21.55
CA CYS A 158 5.52 -16.73 20.17
C CYS A 158 5.79 -17.85 19.14
N THR A 159 5.48 -19.12 19.42
CA THR A 159 5.69 -20.18 18.43
C THR A 159 4.92 -19.88 17.15
N SER A 160 5.56 -20.16 16.00
CA SER A 160 4.95 -20.01 14.69
C SER A 160 3.62 -20.75 14.65
N LEU A 161 2.53 -20.01 14.49
CA LEU A 161 1.27 -20.62 14.08
C LEU A 161 1.47 -21.22 12.68
N PRO A 162 0.70 -22.25 12.31
CA PRO A 162 0.55 -22.59 10.90
C PRO A 162 0.25 -21.30 10.13
N THR A 163 0.93 -21.08 9.01
CA THR A 163 0.54 -20.04 8.07
C THR A 163 -0.94 -20.23 7.75
N ASP A 164 -1.75 -19.17 7.82
CA ASP A 164 -3.19 -19.14 7.51
C ASP A 164 -4.16 -19.42 8.67
N VAL A 165 -3.75 -19.21 9.94
CA VAL A 165 -4.71 -19.26 11.06
C VAL A 165 -5.36 -17.89 11.29
N CYS A 166 -6.69 -17.87 11.23
CA CYS A 166 -7.51 -16.76 11.69
C CYS A 166 -7.47 -16.66 13.23
N VAL A 167 -6.85 -15.61 13.76
CA VAL A 167 -6.81 -15.35 15.21
C VAL A 167 -7.35 -13.95 15.46
N ASP A 168 -8.39 -13.82 16.27
CA ASP A 168 -8.96 -12.50 16.64
C ASP A 168 -9.26 -11.63 15.39
N GLY A 169 -9.84 -12.26 14.38
CA GLY A 169 -10.19 -11.63 13.12
C GLY A 169 -8.99 -11.22 12.25
N SER A 170 -7.85 -11.90 12.29
CA SER A 170 -6.80 -11.71 11.26
C SER A 170 -6.04 -12.96 10.90
N TYR A 171 -5.55 -13.01 9.67
CA TYR A 171 -4.59 -14.01 9.23
C TYR A 171 -3.18 -13.65 9.70
N TYR A 172 -2.52 -14.59 10.39
CA TYR A 172 -1.14 -14.45 10.86
C TYR A 172 -0.22 -15.39 10.07
N TYR A 173 0.94 -14.86 9.67
CA TYR A 173 1.95 -15.65 8.94
C TYR A 173 3.09 -16.15 9.84
N SER A 174 3.51 -15.32 10.79
CA SER A 174 4.63 -15.67 11.67
C SER A 174 4.57 -14.86 12.96
N ARG A 175 5.13 -15.43 14.04
CA ARG A 175 5.36 -14.77 15.32
C ARG A 175 6.82 -14.92 15.69
N LEU A 176 7.44 -13.84 16.16
CA LEU A 176 8.82 -13.81 16.63
C LEU A 176 8.82 -13.18 18.02
N LEU A 177 9.57 -13.77 18.95
CA LEU A 177 9.75 -13.21 20.27
C LEU A 177 10.52 -11.88 20.17
N ALA A 178 9.83 -10.78 20.46
CA ALA A 178 10.41 -9.44 20.43
C ALA A 178 11.04 -9.08 21.78
N GLY A 179 10.44 -9.55 22.88
CA GLY A 179 10.96 -9.35 24.22
C GLY A 179 10.13 -10.07 25.27
N PHE A 180 10.70 -10.20 26.47
CA PHE A 180 10.00 -10.79 27.61
C PHE A 180 10.53 -10.17 28.92
N PHE A 181 9.64 -9.98 29.88
CA PHE A 181 9.96 -9.38 31.18
C PHE A 181 9.27 -10.14 32.32
N CYS A 182 10.01 -10.41 33.39
CA CYS A 182 9.48 -11.13 34.55
C CYS A 182 8.53 -10.20 35.32
N HIS A 183 7.25 -10.50 35.26
CA HIS A 183 6.20 -9.68 35.87
C HIS A 183 5.98 -10.07 37.34
N THR A 184 6.00 -11.37 37.64
CA THR A 184 5.82 -11.89 39.01
C THR A 184 6.72 -13.09 39.22
N VAL A 185 7.51 -13.07 40.29
CA VAL A 185 8.35 -14.21 40.69
C VAL A 185 7.48 -15.39 41.14
N GLY A 186 7.97 -16.62 40.92
CA GLY A 186 7.23 -17.83 41.30
C GLY A 186 7.40 -18.21 42.78
N SER A 187 7.00 -19.43 43.10
CA SER A 187 6.88 -19.92 44.48
C SER A 187 8.18 -19.88 45.31
N ASN A 188 9.35 -19.90 44.67
CA ASN A 188 10.65 -19.81 45.36
C ASN A 188 11.25 -18.39 45.32
N GLY A 189 10.48 -17.40 44.85
CA GLY A 189 10.93 -16.02 44.71
C GLY A 189 11.85 -15.78 43.52
N SER A 190 11.87 -16.68 42.52
CA SER A 190 12.68 -16.57 41.32
C SER A 190 11.84 -16.39 40.05
N CYS A 191 12.39 -15.68 39.06
CA CYS A 191 11.80 -15.60 37.72
C CYS A 191 12.01 -16.86 36.88
N GLY A 192 12.94 -17.73 37.29
CA GLY A 192 13.15 -19.04 36.67
C GLY A 192 12.24 -20.13 37.24
N ASP A 193 11.40 -19.81 38.22
CA ASP A 193 10.42 -20.76 38.73
C ASP A 193 9.37 -21.05 37.64
N PRO A 194 8.95 -22.31 37.43
CA PRO A 194 7.99 -22.66 36.39
C PRO A 194 6.66 -21.91 36.49
N ASP A 195 6.27 -21.50 37.69
CA ASP A 195 5.06 -20.72 37.99
C ASP A 195 5.28 -19.21 38.00
N ALA A 196 6.50 -18.73 37.71
CA ALA A 196 6.74 -17.30 37.50
C ALA A 196 5.98 -16.79 36.27
N ILE A 197 5.35 -15.63 36.39
CA ILE A 197 4.57 -15.01 35.31
C ILE A 197 5.44 -14.00 34.58
N TRP A 198 5.47 -14.14 33.25
CA TRP A 198 6.23 -13.28 32.36
C TRP A 198 5.28 -12.51 31.45
N GLU A 199 5.56 -11.22 31.24
CA GLU A 199 5.02 -10.46 30.13
C GLU A 199 5.82 -10.80 28.88
N VAL A 200 5.16 -11.40 27.89
CA VAL A 200 5.76 -11.83 26.64
C VAL A 200 5.28 -10.91 25.53
N ASN A 201 6.22 -10.34 24.77
CA ASN A 201 5.93 -9.52 23.60
C ASN A 201 6.35 -10.28 22.33
N CYS A 202 5.38 -10.56 21.47
CA CYS A 202 5.58 -11.21 20.18
C CYS A 202 5.34 -10.23 19.04
N ARG A 203 6.30 -10.10 18.14
CA ARG A 203 6.11 -9.43 16.87
C ARG A 203 5.53 -10.40 15.86
N SER A 204 4.46 -10.01 15.20
CA SER A 204 3.78 -10.84 14.21
C SER A 204 3.72 -10.14 12.86
N ARG A 205 3.73 -10.92 11.77
CA ARG A 205 3.32 -10.44 10.44
C ARG A 205 1.88 -10.86 10.20
N ILE A 206 1.01 -9.89 9.96
CA ILE A 206 -0.40 -10.09 9.66
C ILE A 206 -0.70 -9.72 8.21
N ASP A 207 -1.62 -10.46 7.60
CA ASP A 207 -2.19 -10.09 6.29
C ASP A 207 -2.94 -8.77 6.41
N CYS A 208 -2.81 -7.96 5.39
CA CYS A 208 -3.54 -6.71 5.26
C CYS A 208 -3.92 -6.49 3.81
N VAL A 209 -4.89 -5.60 3.60
CA VAL A 209 -5.16 -5.06 2.28
C VAL A 209 -4.91 -3.56 2.31
N TYR A 210 -4.21 -3.08 1.28
CA TYR A 210 -3.98 -1.65 1.13
C TYR A 210 -5.30 -0.93 0.84
N ASP A 211 -5.61 0.07 1.65
CA ASP A 211 -6.70 0.98 1.39
C ASP A 211 -6.35 2.00 0.30
N CYS A 212 -7.29 2.90 0.04
CA CYS A 212 -7.19 3.89 -1.03
C CYS A 212 -6.14 4.97 -0.78
N GLU A 213 -5.67 5.09 0.46
CA GLU A 213 -4.58 5.99 0.87
C GLU A 213 -3.21 5.28 0.80
N GLY A 214 -3.19 3.99 0.45
CA GLY A 214 -2.01 3.15 0.46
C GLY A 214 -1.61 2.72 1.88
N ALA A 215 -2.51 2.84 2.86
CA ALA A 215 -2.30 2.30 4.19
C ALA A 215 -2.70 0.81 4.20
N CYS A 216 -1.82 -0.02 4.75
CA CYS A 216 -2.07 -1.45 4.93
C CYS A 216 -3.01 -1.63 6.12
N VAL A 217 -4.26 -1.98 5.86
CA VAL A 217 -5.32 -2.13 6.88
C VAL A 217 -5.56 -3.61 7.15
N LYS A 218 -5.56 -3.97 8.44
CA LYS A 218 -5.84 -5.33 8.92
C LYS A 218 -7.14 -5.86 8.30
N THR A 219 -7.07 -7.03 7.67
CA THR A 219 -8.22 -7.72 7.10
C THR A 219 -8.87 -8.64 8.12
N ASP A 220 -10.20 -8.57 8.20
CA ASP A 220 -10.98 -9.50 9.00
C ASP A 220 -11.06 -10.87 8.32
N CYS A 221 -10.77 -11.90 9.10
CA CYS A 221 -11.21 -13.28 8.88
C CYS A 221 -12.29 -13.60 9.92
#